data_AF-D5HCF3-F1
#
_entry.id   AF-D5HCF3-F1
#
_cell.length_a   1.000
_cell.length_b   1.000
_cell.length_c   1.000
_cell.angle_alpha   90.00
_cell.angle_beta   90.00
_cell.angle_gamma   90.00
#
_symmetry.space_group_name_H-M   'P 1'
#
loop_
_entity.id
_entity.type
_entity.pdbx_description
1 polymer ?
#
loop_
_entity_poly.entity_id
_entity_poly.type
_entity_poly.pdbx_seq_one_letter_code
_entity_poly.pdbx_strand_id
1 'polypeptide(L)'
;MLARAALILLFFGLLGDSGAGQGRDGNALFDRGRYVAAAETYRAGLDALDDTTGSVYTGLQNNLGLALHRQERLGAARAALRKARRAATTEAERVRVLFNAATVAAEMNDRTEALDRYRTVLLLDPTHEAARFNYEYLKRQAGGASGGDPPTIEPSPFAQKLKERADALVARTQYTTAAALLRDGMQKDSTVQAYRDFVTRIEEIAQIARSDP
;
A
#
# COMPACT_ATOMS: atom_id res chain seq x y z
N MET A 1 -12.51 58.73 -35.83
CA MET A 1 -11.04 58.80 -35.78
C MET A 1 -10.53 57.60 -34.99
N LEU A 2 -9.77 56.73 -35.65
CA LEU A 2 -9.03 55.64 -35.02
C LEU A 2 -7.78 56.24 -34.37
N ALA A 3 -7.59 56.06 -33.06
CA ALA A 3 -6.33 56.32 -32.38
C ALA A 3 -5.97 55.10 -31.51
N ARG A 4 -4.75 54.62 -31.75
CA ARG A 4 -4.17 53.34 -31.39
C ARG A 4 -3.77 53.24 -29.91
N ALA A 5 -4.00 52.05 -29.35
CA ALA A 5 -3.15 51.24 -28.48
C ALA A 5 -2.08 51.90 -27.57
N ALA A 6 -2.12 51.53 -26.30
CA ALA A 6 -0.96 50.97 -25.59
C ALA A 6 -1.46 49.98 -24.52
N LEU A 7 -1.66 48.73 -24.95
CA LEU A 7 -1.77 47.58 -24.06
C LEU A 7 -0.35 47.26 -23.57
N ILE A 8 -0.03 47.63 -22.33
CA ILE A 8 1.21 47.18 -21.69
C ILE A 8 0.96 45.77 -21.17
N LEU A 9 1.09 44.79 -22.07
CA LEU A 9 1.34 43.40 -21.70
C LEU A 9 2.77 43.33 -21.19
N LEU A 10 2.92 43.27 -19.87
CA LEU A 10 4.16 42.85 -19.24
C LEU A 10 4.40 41.37 -19.61
N PHE A 11 5.12 41.17 -20.71
CA PHE A 11 5.77 39.90 -21.05
C PHE A 11 6.86 39.64 -20.02
N PHE A 12 6.50 38.95 -18.95
CA PHE A 12 7.48 38.22 -18.15
C PHE A 12 7.59 36.80 -18.72
N GLY A 13 8.73 36.52 -19.37
CA GLY A 13 9.23 35.17 -19.61
C GLY A 13 8.44 34.31 -20.61
N LEU A 14 8.78 34.41 -21.89
CA LEU A 14 8.78 33.22 -22.75
C LEU A 14 9.88 32.27 -22.24
N LEU A 15 9.49 31.03 -21.92
CA LEU A 15 10.27 29.93 -21.29
C LEU A 15 10.14 29.89 -19.75
N GLY A 16 9.23 29.08 -19.21
CA GLY A 16 9.27 28.79 -17.76
C GLY A 16 8.16 27.99 -17.06
N ASP A 17 6.94 27.84 -17.58
CA ASP A 17 5.87 27.10 -16.85
C ASP A 17 4.91 26.27 -17.75
N SER A 18 5.40 25.72 -18.86
CA SER A 18 4.60 24.84 -19.74
C SER A 18 4.12 23.59 -18.99
N GLY A 19 4.98 22.97 -18.19
CA GLY A 19 4.69 21.73 -17.47
C GLY A 19 3.56 21.85 -16.45
N ALA A 20 3.58 22.86 -15.57
CA ALA A 20 2.50 23.04 -14.59
C ALA A 20 1.21 23.55 -15.24
N GLY A 21 1.30 24.36 -16.29
CA GLY A 21 0.17 24.75 -17.13
C GLY A 21 -0.56 23.55 -17.72
N GLN A 22 0.18 22.67 -18.40
CA GLN A 22 -0.34 21.42 -18.95
C GLN A 22 -0.87 20.47 -17.86
N GLY A 23 -0.26 20.46 -16.68
CA GLY A 23 -0.80 19.76 -15.52
C GLY A 23 -2.21 20.22 -15.13
N ARG A 24 -2.45 21.53 -15.09
CA ARG A 24 -3.78 22.09 -14.77
C ARG A 24 -4.82 21.73 -15.83
N ASP A 25 -4.46 21.86 -17.11
CA ASP A 25 -5.35 21.50 -18.22
C ASP A 25 -5.68 19.99 -18.24
N GLY A 26 -4.67 19.16 -17.97
CA GLY A 26 -4.84 17.71 -17.82
C GLY A 26 -5.79 17.36 -16.68
N ASN A 27 -5.70 18.04 -15.53
CA ASN A 27 -6.62 17.84 -14.41
C ASN A 27 -8.07 18.19 -14.81
N ALA A 28 -8.28 19.32 -15.49
CA ALA A 28 -9.61 19.72 -15.95
C ALA A 28 -10.22 18.71 -16.96
N LEU A 29 -9.38 18.09 -17.80
CA LEU A 29 -9.82 17.00 -18.68
C LEU A 29 -10.14 15.72 -17.89
N PHE A 30 -9.33 15.40 -16.89
CA PHE A 30 -9.52 14.23 -16.03
C PHE A 30 -10.85 14.32 -15.26
N ASP A 31 -11.17 15.49 -14.68
CA ASP A 31 -12.40 15.75 -13.94
C ASP A 31 -13.66 15.60 -14.83
N ARG A 32 -13.52 15.88 -16.13
CA ARG A 32 -14.56 15.66 -17.14
C ARG A 32 -14.63 14.22 -17.66
N GLY A 33 -13.87 13.30 -17.07
CA GLY A 33 -13.80 11.89 -17.49
C GLY A 33 -13.05 11.66 -18.82
N ARG A 34 -12.40 12.69 -19.38
CA ARG A 34 -11.67 12.59 -20.66
C ARG A 34 -10.25 12.06 -20.43
N TYR A 35 -10.14 10.82 -19.94
CA TYR A 35 -8.89 10.25 -19.45
C TYR A 35 -7.80 10.10 -20.52
N VAL A 36 -8.17 9.77 -21.77
CA VAL A 36 -7.21 9.69 -22.89
C VAL A 36 -6.59 11.06 -23.15
N ALA A 37 -7.42 12.10 -23.32
CA ALA A 37 -6.95 13.46 -23.53
C ALA A 37 -6.14 13.98 -22.34
N ALA A 38 -6.57 13.70 -21.10
CA ALA A 38 -5.81 14.05 -19.90
C ALA A 38 -4.41 13.43 -19.92
N ALA A 39 -4.30 12.13 -20.26
CA ALA A 39 -3.01 11.45 -20.36
C ALA A 39 -2.09 12.04 -21.45
N GLU A 40 -2.65 12.47 -22.58
CA GLU A 40 -1.90 13.18 -23.63
C GLU A 40 -1.39 14.53 -23.12
N THR A 41 -2.25 15.31 -22.43
CA THR A 41 -1.86 16.60 -21.88
C THR A 41 -0.79 16.47 -20.79
N TYR A 42 -0.88 15.47 -19.90
CA TYR A 42 0.18 15.22 -18.91
C TYR A 42 1.49 14.80 -19.57
N ARG A 43 1.47 14.02 -20.66
CA ARG A 43 2.67 13.68 -21.42
C ARG A 43 3.30 14.90 -22.05
N ALA A 44 2.51 15.76 -22.68
CA ALA A 44 3.01 17.02 -23.21
C ALA A 44 3.65 17.88 -22.10
N GLY A 45 3.03 17.88 -20.90
CA GLY A 45 3.60 18.43 -19.66
C GLY A 45 5.00 17.91 -19.36
N LEU A 46 5.15 16.60 -19.38
CA LEU A 46 6.41 15.92 -19.09
C LEU A 46 7.47 16.13 -20.18
N ASP A 47 7.06 16.14 -21.45
CA ASP A 47 7.96 16.34 -22.59
C ASP A 47 8.52 17.77 -22.65
N ALA A 48 7.82 18.73 -22.02
CA ALA A 48 8.28 20.10 -21.90
C ALA A 48 9.16 20.36 -20.66
N LEU A 49 9.40 19.35 -19.82
CA LEU A 49 10.30 19.44 -18.67
C LEU A 49 11.68 18.87 -19.01
N ASP A 50 12.72 19.67 -18.81
CA ASP A 50 14.10 19.18 -18.86
C ASP A 50 14.49 18.46 -17.55
N ASP A 51 13.87 18.84 -16.43
CA ASP A 51 14.09 18.25 -15.11
C ASP A 51 13.08 17.13 -14.83
N THR A 52 13.61 15.93 -14.54
CA THR A 52 12.82 14.74 -14.18
C THR A 52 12.72 14.53 -12.67
N THR A 53 12.98 15.58 -11.90
CA THR A 53 12.90 15.61 -10.43
C THR A 53 11.91 16.67 -9.95
N GLY A 54 11.70 16.75 -8.63
CA GLY A 54 10.88 17.78 -8.01
C GLY A 54 9.37 17.60 -8.19
N SER A 55 8.62 18.58 -7.68
CA SER A 55 7.18 18.49 -7.48
C SER A 55 6.37 18.48 -8.77
N VAL A 56 6.77 19.26 -9.77
CA VAL A 56 6.04 19.35 -11.05
C VAL A 56 6.10 18.00 -11.78
N TYR A 57 7.31 17.45 -11.96
CA TYR A 57 7.48 16.14 -12.58
C TYR A 57 6.77 15.03 -11.77
N THR A 58 6.88 15.05 -10.44
CA THR A 58 6.17 14.12 -9.55
C THR A 58 4.67 14.16 -9.75
N GLY A 59 4.08 15.36 -9.75
CA GLY A 59 2.64 15.58 -9.96
C GLY A 59 2.18 15.08 -11.33
N LEU A 60 2.88 15.44 -12.40
CA LEU A 60 2.55 15.02 -13.75
C LEU A 60 2.64 13.50 -13.94
N GLN A 61 3.70 12.86 -13.44
CA GLN A 61 3.81 11.39 -13.49
C GLN A 61 2.72 10.70 -12.67
N ASN A 62 2.37 11.25 -11.50
CA ASN A 62 1.29 10.72 -10.67
C ASN A 62 -0.06 10.78 -11.40
N ASN A 63 -0.38 11.93 -11.99
CA ASN A 63 -1.67 12.16 -12.65
C ASN A 63 -1.76 11.41 -13.98
N LEU A 64 -0.63 11.28 -14.71
CA LEU A 64 -0.53 10.37 -15.84
C LEU A 64 -0.81 8.92 -15.43
N GLY A 65 -0.26 8.48 -14.29
CA GLY A 65 -0.54 7.18 -13.70
C GLY A 65 -2.02 6.95 -13.46
N LEU A 66 -2.70 7.90 -12.83
CA LEU A 66 -4.15 7.85 -12.60
C LEU A 66 -4.95 7.85 -13.91
N ALA A 67 -4.60 8.70 -14.88
CA ALA A 67 -5.29 8.75 -16.17
C ALA A 67 -5.17 7.42 -16.95
N LEU A 68 -4.00 6.78 -16.88
CA LEU A 68 -3.76 5.46 -17.48
C LEU A 68 -4.49 4.34 -16.74
N HIS A 69 -4.56 4.44 -15.41
CA HIS A 69 -5.33 3.53 -14.58
C HIS A 69 -6.83 3.57 -14.92
N ARG A 70 -7.41 4.76 -15.09
CA ARG A 70 -8.80 4.94 -15.55
C ARG A 70 -9.06 4.44 -16.99
N GLN A 71 -8.01 4.19 -17.76
CA GLN A 71 -8.07 3.55 -19.09
C GLN A 71 -7.78 2.03 -19.02
N GLU A 72 -7.69 1.44 -17.82
CA GLU A 72 -7.33 0.03 -17.59
C GLU A 72 -5.92 -0.35 -18.09
N ARG A 73 -5.07 0.65 -18.34
CA ARG A 73 -3.68 0.46 -18.79
C ARG A 73 -2.75 0.28 -17.58
N LEU A 74 -3.02 -0.74 -16.77
CA LEU A 74 -2.41 -0.93 -15.44
C LEU A 74 -0.88 -0.98 -15.44
N GLY A 75 -0.27 -1.66 -16.42
CA GLY A 75 1.20 -1.72 -16.53
C GLY A 75 1.84 -0.34 -16.80
N ALA A 76 1.20 0.47 -17.64
CA ALA A 76 1.66 1.82 -17.93
C ALA A 76 1.43 2.76 -16.73
N ALA A 77 0.31 2.60 -16.02
CA ALA A 77 0.03 3.30 -14.78
C ALA A 77 1.09 3.01 -13.70
N ARG A 78 1.40 1.72 -13.47
CA ARG A 78 2.46 1.29 -12.54
C ARG A 78 3.82 1.91 -12.90
N ALA A 79 4.16 1.96 -14.19
CA ALA A 79 5.41 2.57 -14.66
C ALA A 79 5.47 4.08 -14.37
N ALA A 80 4.40 4.83 -14.62
CA ALA A 80 4.32 6.26 -14.33
C ALA A 80 4.38 6.56 -12.82
N LEU A 81 3.62 5.81 -12.01
CA LEU A 81 3.63 5.95 -10.55
C LEU A 81 4.99 5.60 -9.93
N ARG A 82 5.73 4.64 -10.52
CA ARG A 82 7.12 4.37 -10.13
C ARG A 82 8.04 5.56 -10.39
N LYS A 83 7.87 6.28 -11.51
CA LYS A 83 8.64 7.50 -11.81
C LYS A 83 8.27 8.62 -10.82
N ALA A 84 6.98 8.83 -10.58
CA ALA A 84 6.50 9.80 -9.59
C ALA A 84 7.10 9.53 -8.20
N ARG A 85 7.12 8.27 -7.76
CA ARG A 85 7.63 7.89 -6.44
C ARG A 85 9.11 8.19 -6.27
N ARG A 86 9.91 8.02 -7.34
CA ARG A 86 11.35 8.32 -7.34
C ARG A 86 11.63 9.82 -7.26
N ALA A 87 10.75 10.65 -7.81
CA ALA A 87 10.91 12.10 -7.85
C ALA A 87 10.27 12.84 -6.66
N ALA A 88 9.40 12.17 -5.89
CA ALA A 88 8.69 12.78 -4.76
C ALA A 88 9.65 13.24 -3.66
N THR A 89 9.66 14.54 -3.35
CA THR A 89 10.57 15.15 -2.38
C THR A 89 9.90 15.40 -1.04
N THR A 90 8.60 15.67 -1.04
CA THR A 90 7.81 15.95 0.18
C THR A 90 7.08 14.72 0.69
N GLU A 91 6.74 14.71 1.98
CA GLU A 91 5.96 13.63 2.58
C GLU A 91 4.55 13.54 1.98
N ALA A 92 3.89 14.67 1.76
CA ALA A 92 2.56 14.73 1.14
C ALA A 92 2.57 14.13 -0.28
N GLU A 93 3.62 14.37 -1.07
CA GLU A 93 3.79 13.72 -2.37
C GLU A 93 4.02 12.22 -2.24
N ARG A 94 4.89 11.79 -1.31
CA ARG A 94 5.15 10.37 -1.05
C ARG A 94 3.87 9.63 -0.70
N VAL A 95 3.07 10.17 0.24
CA VAL A 95 1.77 9.62 0.64
C VAL A 95 0.84 9.48 -0.56
N ARG A 96 0.63 10.56 -1.32
CA ARG A 96 -0.26 10.57 -2.49
C ARG A 96 0.15 9.54 -3.54
N VAL A 97 1.44 9.49 -3.89
CA VAL A 97 1.95 8.57 -4.91
C VAL A 97 1.90 7.12 -4.43
N LEU A 98 2.25 6.85 -3.17
CA LEU A 98 2.20 5.51 -2.59
C LEU A 98 0.76 4.97 -2.57
N PHE A 99 -0.21 5.80 -2.19
CA PHE A 99 -1.62 5.41 -2.20
C PHE A 99 -2.12 5.04 -3.60
N ASN A 100 -1.79 5.86 -4.61
CA ASN A 100 -2.16 5.56 -6.00
C ASN A 100 -1.45 4.29 -6.52
N ALA A 101 -0.17 4.12 -6.18
CA ALA A 101 0.61 2.93 -6.53
C ALA A 101 0.10 1.66 -5.83
N ALA A 102 -0.44 1.77 -4.62
CA ALA A 102 -1.08 0.66 -3.90
C ALA A 102 -2.39 0.26 -4.59
N THR A 103 -3.19 1.24 -5.00
CA THR A 103 -4.47 1.02 -5.67
C THR A 103 -4.29 0.34 -7.03
N VAL A 104 -3.34 0.81 -7.84
CA VAL A 104 -3.01 0.15 -9.11
C VAL A 104 -2.48 -1.28 -8.87
N ALA A 105 -1.64 -1.48 -7.85
CA ALA A 105 -1.15 -2.83 -7.53
C ALA A 105 -2.28 -3.78 -7.09
N ALA A 106 -3.25 -3.28 -6.30
CA ALA A 106 -4.40 -4.06 -5.87
C ALA A 106 -5.26 -4.51 -7.06
N GLU A 107 -5.52 -3.62 -8.03
CA GLU A 107 -6.25 -3.97 -9.26
C GLU A 107 -5.48 -4.89 -10.20
N MET A 108 -4.15 -4.84 -10.18
CA MET A 108 -3.31 -5.83 -10.85
C MET A 108 -3.27 -7.18 -10.14
N ASN A 109 -4.02 -7.35 -9.04
CA ASN A 109 -3.97 -8.51 -8.16
C ASN A 109 -2.57 -8.75 -7.53
N ASP A 110 -1.69 -7.73 -7.55
CA ASP A 110 -0.38 -7.73 -6.88
C ASP A 110 -0.57 -7.33 -5.41
N ARG A 111 -1.21 -8.25 -4.70
CA ARG A 111 -1.74 -8.06 -3.37
C ARG A 111 -0.67 -7.75 -2.32
N THR A 112 0.46 -8.45 -2.39
CA THR A 112 1.59 -8.25 -1.47
C THR A 112 2.11 -6.82 -1.60
N GLU A 113 2.31 -6.36 -2.83
CA GLU A 113 2.80 -5.02 -3.10
C GLU A 113 1.79 -3.93 -2.69
N ALA A 114 0.49 -4.17 -2.90
CA ALA A 114 -0.55 -3.26 -2.46
C ALA A 114 -0.62 -3.11 -0.94
N LEU A 115 -0.59 -4.22 -0.19
CA LEU A 115 -0.63 -4.21 1.28
C LEU A 115 0.59 -3.50 1.89
N ASP A 116 1.78 -3.75 1.35
CA ASP A 116 3.02 -3.10 1.81
C ASP A 116 2.95 -1.57 1.61
N ARG A 117 2.43 -1.13 0.47
CA ARG A 117 2.28 0.31 0.19
C ARG A 117 1.19 0.97 1.01
N TYR A 118 0.03 0.35 1.17
CA TYR A 118 -1.02 0.89 2.05
C TYR A 118 -0.53 0.97 3.49
N ARG A 119 0.22 -0.02 3.98
CA ARG A 119 0.88 0.04 5.29
C ARG A 119 1.83 1.24 5.37
N THR A 120 2.66 1.46 4.36
CA THR A 120 3.57 2.60 4.32
C THR A 120 2.82 3.93 4.32
N VAL A 121 1.70 4.05 3.58
CA VAL A 121 0.83 5.23 3.63
C VAL A 121 0.35 5.49 5.05
N LEU A 122 -0.14 4.47 5.76
CA LEU A 122 -0.66 4.59 7.13
C LEU A 122 0.43 4.88 8.18
N LEU A 123 1.68 4.54 7.91
CA LEU A 123 2.81 4.91 8.76
C LEU A 123 3.17 6.40 8.61
N LEU A 124 3.01 6.97 7.40
CA LEU A 124 3.27 8.37 7.11
C LEU A 124 2.07 9.27 7.47
N ASP A 125 0.86 8.80 7.20
CA ASP A 125 -0.39 9.47 7.53
C ASP A 125 -1.36 8.46 8.18
N PRO A 126 -1.31 8.33 9.53
CA PRO A 126 -2.21 7.44 10.27
C PRO A 126 -3.69 7.79 10.13
N THR A 127 -4.03 8.99 9.66
CA THR A 127 -5.40 9.47 9.50
C THR A 127 -5.96 9.23 8.10
N HIS A 128 -5.19 8.64 7.18
CA HIS A 128 -5.60 8.41 5.80
C HIS A 128 -6.69 7.33 5.66
N GLU A 129 -7.95 7.73 5.80
CA GLU A 129 -9.10 6.81 5.87
C GLU A 129 -9.23 5.88 4.67
N ALA A 130 -9.03 6.39 3.45
CA ALA A 130 -9.12 5.58 2.23
C ALA A 130 -8.03 4.48 2.16
N ALA A 131 -6.83 4.75 2.66
CA ALA A 131 -5.75 3.76 2.72
C ALA A 131 -6.06 2.69 3.76
N ARG A 132 -6.61 3.09 4.92
CA ARG A 132 -7.08 2.17 5.96
C ARG A 132 -8.19 1.27 5.43
N PHE A 133 -9.20 1.85 4.77
CA PHE A 133 -10.29 1.10 4.17
C PHE A 133 -9.78 0.11 3.12
N ASN A 134 -8.95 0.55 2.17
CA ASN A 134 -8.42 -0.34 1.12
C ASN A 134 -7.49 -1.42 1.68
N TYR A 135 -6.67 -1.10 2.69
CA TYR A 135 -5.83 -2.07 3.39
C TYR A 135 -6.67 -3.16 4.06
N GLU A 136 -7.69 -2.77 4.83
CA GLU A 136 -8.56 -3.71 5.53
C GLU A 136 -9.44 -4.50 4.56
N TYR A 137 -9.99 -3.84 3.53
CA TYR A 137 -10.74 -4.51 2.47
C TYR A 137 -9.88 -5.56 1.79
N LEU A 138 -8.67 -5.18 1.36
CA LEU A 138 -7.75 -6.11 0.74
C LEU A 138 -7.46 -7.22 1.74
N LYS A 139 -7.01 -6.94 2.98
CA LYS A 139 -6.78 -7.97 4.03
C LYS A 139 -7.97 -8.89 4.29
N ARG A 140 -9.21 -8.42 4.22
CA ARG A 140 -10.41 -9.25 4.35
C ARG A 140 -10.72 -10.06 3.10
N GLN A 141 -10.40 -9.56 1.91
CA GLN A 141 -10.39 -10.39 0.70
C GLN A 141 -9.27 -11.43 0.74
N ALA A 142 -8.16 -11.17 1.45
CA ALA A 142 -7.30 -12.26 1.90
C ALA A 142 -8.16 -13.10 2.80
N GLY A 143 -8.74 -12.63 3.90
CA GLY A 143 -9.61 -13.42 4.78
C GLY A 143 -10.76 -14.21 4.12
N GLY A 144 -11.18 -13.88 2.88
CA GLY A 144 -12.11 -14.67 2.06
C GLY A 144 -11.43 -15.74 1.19
N ALA A 145 -10.15 -15.57 0.85
CA ALA A 145 -9.24 -16.54 0.23
C ALA A 145 -8.12 -17.07 1.19
N SER A 146 -8.18 -16.65 2.45
CA SER A 146 -7.28 -16.78 3.61
C SER A 146 -8.16 -16.85 4.88
N GLY A 147 -9.41 -17.31 4.71
CA GLY A 147 -9.84 -18.59 5.25
C GLY A 147 -9.38 -19.76 4.38
N GLY A 148 -8.33 -19.60 3.58
CA GLY A 148 -7.31 -20.64 3.53
C GLY A 148 -6.83 -20.84 4.96
N ASP A 149 -7.34 -21.89 5.59
CA ASP A 149 -6.64 -22.54 6.69
C ASP A 149 -5.13 -22.51 6.39
N PRO A 150 -4.24 -22.20 7.36
CA PRO A 150 -2.82 -22.53 7.20
C PRO A 150 -2.80 -23.98 6.67
N PRO A 151 -2.16 -24.25 5.51
CA PRO A 151 -2.50 -25.37 4.62
C PRO A 151 -2.94 -26.56 5.45
N THR A 152 -4.26 -26.83 5.59
CA THR A 152 -4.86 -27.51 6.77
C THR A 152 -3.87 -28.52 7.30
N ILE A 153 -3.08 -28.07 8.28
CA ILE A 153 -1.97 -28.89 8.74
C ILE A 153 -2.68 -29.91 9.59
N GLU A 154 -2.98 -31.07 9.00
CA GLU A 154 -3.68 -32.11 9.72
C GLU A 154 -2.79 -32.47 10.91
N PRO A 155 -3.25 -32.19 12.15
CA PRO A 155 -2.40 -32.41 13.29
C PRO A 155 -2.16 -33.91 13.39
N SER A 156 -0.89 -34.32 13.42
CA SER A 156 -0.55 -35.71 13.63
C SER A 156 -1.13 -36.22 14.98
N PRO A 157 -1.24 -37.54 15.20
CA PRO A 157 -1.57 -38.08 16.51
C PRO A 157 -0.65 -37.58 17.63
N PHE A 158 0.60 -37.23 17.30
CA PHE A 158 1.52 -36.60 18.24
C PHE A 158 1.08 -35.17 18.56
N ALA A 159 0.81 -34.35 17.54
CA ALA A 159 0.37 -32.97 17.72
C ALA A 159 -0.96 -32.89 18.51
N GLN A 160 -1.92 -33.78 18.25
CA GLN A 160 -3.18 -33.88 19.00
C GLN A 160 -2.94 -34.18 20.49
N LYS A 161 -2.16 -35.23 20.80
CA LYS A 161 -1.79 -35.56 22.19
C LYS A 161 -1.01 -34.45 22.88
N LEU A 162 -0.17 -33.73 22.12
CA LEU A 162 0.59 -32.60 22.63
C LEU A 162 -0.34 -31.45 23.03
N LYS A 163 -1.34 -31.14 22.19
CA LYS A 163 -2.38 -30.14 22.47
C LYS A 163 -3.20 -30.49 23.70
N GLU A 164 -3.64 -31.73 23.83
CA GLU A 164 -4.37 -32.22 25.02
C GLU A 164 -3.56 -32.06 26.30
N ARG A 165 -2.27 -32.42 26.26
CA ARG A 165 -1.36 -32.23 27.40
C ARG A 165 -1.16 -30.76 27.74
N ALA A 166 -1.01 -29.90 26.73
CA ALA A 166 -0.91 -28.47 26.92
C ALA A 166 -2.19 -27.88 27.53
N ASP A 167 -3.38 -28.32 27.10
CA ASP A 167 -4.65 -27.92 27.71
C ASP A 167 -4.76 -28.34 29.18
N ALA A 168 -4.33 -29.55 29.52
CA ALA A 168 -4.29 -30.02 30.91
C ALA A 168 -3.35 -29.18 31.78
N LEU A 169 -2.23 -28.72 31.24
CA LEU A 169 -1.30 -27.80 31.92
C LEU A 169 -1.93 -26.41 32.08
N VAL A 170 -2.59 -25.89 31.04
CA VAL A 170 -3.32 -24.62 31.06
C VAL A 170 -4.42 -24.62 32.11
N ALA A 171 -5.21 -25.70 32.22
CA ALA A 171 -6.24 -25.86 33.23
C ALA A 171 -5.69 -25.83 34.67
N ARG A 172 -4.40 -26.16 34.85
CA ARG A 172 -3.67 -26.08 36.12
C ARG A 172 -2.88 -24.77 36.26
N THR A 173 -3.11 -23.80 35.38
CA THR A 173 -2.39 -22.51 35.30
C THR A 173 -0.87 -22.65 35.08
N GLN A 174 -0.41 -23.80 34.58
CA GLN A 174 1.01 -24.08 34.33
C GLN A 174 1.44 -23.58 32.93
N TYR A 175 1.25 -22.29 32.67
CA TYR A 175 1.44 -21.68 31.35
C TYR A 175 2.89 -21.77 30.85
N THR A 176 3.88 -21.61 31.73
CA THR A 176 5.31 -21.72 31.38
C THR A 176 5.68 -23.14 30.92
N THR A 177 5.19 -24.16 31.63
CA THR A 177 5.37 -25.57 31.26
C THR A 177 4.63 -25.90 29.97
N ALA A 178 3.40 -25.39 29.79
CA ALA A 178 2.63 -25.56 28.57
C ALA A 178 3.33 -24.93 27.34
N ALA A 179 3.85 -23.71 27.48
CA ALA A 179 4.61 -23.02 26.44
C ALA A 179 5.88 -23.79 26.04
N ALA A 180 6.66 -24.28 27.01
CA ALA A 180 7.86 -25.07 26.75
C ALA A 180 7.52 -26.39 26.03
N LEU A 181 6.48 -27.10 26.50
CA LEU A 181 6.01 -28.35 25.89
C LEU A 181 5.63 -28.15 24.41
N LEU A 182 4.90 -27.08 24.10
CA LEU A 182 4.46 -26.79 22.74
C LEU A 182 5.64 -26.40 21.84
N ARG A 183 6.59 -25.60 22.33
CA ARG A 183 7.79 -25.21 21.59
C ARG A 183 8.67 -26.40 21.25
N ASP A 184 8.91 -27.29 22.21
CA ASP A 184 9.65 -28.53 22.00
C ASP A 184 8.93 -29.45 21.01
N GLY A 185 7.60 -29.49 21.06
CA GLY A 185 6.79 -30.23 20.12
C GLY A 185 6.88 -29.71 18.69
N MET A 186 6.90 -28.39 18.50
CA MET A 186 7.08 -27.77 17.18
C MET A 186 8.43 -28.09 16.52
N GLN A 187 9.48 -28.31 17.32
CA GLN A 187 10.79 -28.74 16.79
C GLN A 187 10.78 -30.21 16.34
N LYS A 188 9.95 -31.05 16.97
CA LYS A 188 9.87 -32.50 16.71
C LYS A 188 8.89 -32.83 15.59
N ASP A 189 7.82 -32.06 15.48
CA ASP A 189 6.75 -32.30 14.52
C ASP A 189 6.23 -30.95 14.00
N SER A 190 6.46 -30.70 12.71
CA SER A 190 6.01 -29.48 12.06
C SER A 190 4.48 -29.37 12.04
N THR A 191 3.73 -30.47 12.20
CA THR A 191 2.27 -30.44 12.23
C THR A 191 1.68 -29.76 13.47
N VAL A 192 2.49 -29.55 14.52
CA VAL A 192 2.09 -28.75 15.69
C VAL A 192 1.80 -27.29 15.29
N GLN A 193 2.31 -26.84 14.15
CA GLN A 193 1.99 -25.54 13.57
C GLN A 193 0.49 -25.35 13.28
N ALA A 194 -0.29 -26.44 13.21
CA ALA A 194 -1.75 -26.39 13.17
C ALA A 194 -2.36 -25.65 14.37
N TYR A 195 -1.67 -25.62 15.51
CA TYR A 195 -2.11 -24.95 16.74
C TYR A 195 -1.42 -23.62 16.99
N ARG A 196 -0.86 -22.97 15.96
CA ARG A 196 -0.04 -21.76 16.11
C ARG A 196 -0.69 -20.68 16.98
N ASP A 197 -1.95 -20.35 16.73
CA ASP A 197 -2.67 -19.31 17.48
C ASP A 197 -2.81 -19.64 18.98
N PHE A 198 -3.03 -20.93 19.28
CA PHE A 198 -3.03 -21.41 20.66
C PHE A 198 -1.64 -21.29 21.29
N VAL A 199 -0.58 -21.71 20.59
CA VAL A 199 0.81 -21.60 21.08
C VAL A 199 1.16 -20.15 21.41
N THR A 200 0.87 -19.22 20.49
CA THR A 200 1.14 -17.78 20.70
C THR A 200 0.47 -17.26 21.95
N ARG A 201 -0.82 -17.55 22.15
CA ARG A 201 -1.54 -17.14 23.36
C ARG A 201 -0.93 -17.69 24.64
N ILE A 202 -0.52 -18.96 24.65
CA ILE A 202 0.10 -19.57 25.84
C ILE A 202 1.47 -18.97 26.13
N GLU A 203 2.27 -18.67 25.11
CA GLU A 203 3.58 -18.01 25.29
C GLU A 203 3.46 -16.60 25.87
N GLU A 204 2.48 -15.81 25.42
CA GLU A 204 2.19 -14.49 25.97
C GLU A 204 1.84 -14.56 27.46
N ILE A 205 0.93 -15.47 27.84
CA ILE A 205 0.54 -15.66 29.25
C ILE A 205 1.73 -16.15 30.09
N ALA A 206 2.54 -17.07 29.56
CA ALA A 206 3.75 -17.56 30.21
C ALA A 206 4.83 -16.48 30.39
N GLN A 207 4.86 -15.47 29.53
CA GLN A 207 5.76 -14.33 29.69
C GLN A 207 5.29 -13.41 30.81
N ILE A 208 3.99 -13.13 30.90
CA ILE A 208 3.39 -12.36 31.99
C ILE A 208 3.67 -13.03 33.33
N ALA A 209 3.38 -14.34 33.45
CA ALA A 209 3.60 -15.11 34.68
C ALA A 209 5.07 -15.21 35.14
N ARG A 210 6.04 -14.92 34.27
CA ARG A 210 7.47 -14.84 34.62
C ARG A 210 7.93 -13.43 34.99
N SER A 211 7.13 -12.43 34.61
CA SER A 211 7.45 -11.01 34.75
C SER A 211 6.80 -10.40 36.00
N ASP A 212 5.85 -11.11 36.62
CA ASP A 212 5.33 -10.80 37.95
C ASP A 212 6.35 -11.25 39.03
N PRO A 213 6.88 -10.33 39.86
CA PRO A 213 7.89 -10.62 40.89
C PRO A 213 7.38 -11.42 42.09
#